data_AF-A0A972DIL6-F1
#
_entry.id   AF-A0A972DIL6-F1
#
_cell.length_a   1.000
_cell.length_b   1.000
_cell.length_c   1.000
_cell.angle_alpha   90.00
_cell.angle_beta   90.00
_cell.angle_gamma   90.00
#
_symmetry.space_group_name_H-M   'P 1'
#
loop_
_entity.id
_entity.type
_entity.pdbx_description
1 polymer ?
#
loop_
_entity_poly.entity_id
_entity_poly.type
_entity_poly.pdbx_seq_one_letter_code
_entity_poly.pdbx_strand_id
1 'polypeptide(L)'
;YAPTISTIISRGYVAKENRILYPTDLGKIVNEIMTKYFPEIVDLTFTASLEERMDDIEEGKVYWKSVVDDFYKPFSVVLENAQQKIDKVEVPEEVSDVVCEKCGRNMVVKLAKTGKFLACPGFPECRNTKPIIVKTGVSCPKCGGEIIEK
;
A
#
# COMPACT_ATOMS: atom_id res chain seq x y z
N TYR A 1 -16.67 -9.75 6.23
CA TYR A 1 -15.36 -10.40 6.02
C TYR A 1 -14.84 -10.36 4.57
N ALA A 2 -15.59 -10.81 3.55
CA ALA A 2 -15.14 -10.78 2.14
C ALA A 2 -14.65 -9.39 1.62
N PRO A 3 -15.26 -8.25 1.99
CA PRO A 3 -14.84 -6.92 1.51
C PRO A 3 -13.43 -6.50 1.97
N THR A 4 -12.99 -6.97 3.14
CA THR A 4 -11.67 -6.63 3.69
C THR A 4 -10.57 -7.23 2.83
N ILE A 5 -10.69 -8.52 2.47
CA ILE A 5 -9.70 -9.23 1.65
C ILE A 5 -9.62 -8.61 0.25
N SER A 6 -10.76 -8.32 -0.39
CA SER A 6 -10.74 -7.66 -1.71
C SER A 6 -10.10 -6.28 -1.65
N THR A 7 -10.34 -5.53 -0.56
CA THR A 7 -9.79 -4.17 -0.39
C THR A 7 -8.27 -4.18 -0.25
N ILE A 8 -7.72 -5.03 0.62
CA ILE A 8 -6.26 -5.07 0.84
C ILE A 8 -5.49 -5.58 -0.39
N ILE A 9 -6.12 -6.44 -1.20
CA ILE A 9 -5.58 -6.87 -2.50
C ILE A 9 -5.64 -5.72 -3.51
N SER A 10 -6.80 -5.06 -3.65
CA SER A 10 -6.99 -3.96 -4.61
C SER A 10 -6.08 -2.76 -4.35
N ARG A 11 -5.74 -2.50 -3.07
CA ARG A 11 -4.80 -1.46 -2.66
C ARG A 11 -3.33 -1.88 -2.74
N GLY A 12 -3.06 -3.13 -3.10
CA GLY A 12 -1.70 -3.64 -3.29
C GLY A 12 -0.92 -3.85 -2.00
N TYR A 13 -1.57 -3.94 -0.84
CA TYR A 13 -0.89 -4.28 0.42
C TYR A 13 -0.58 -5.78 0.51
N VAL A 14 -1.38 -6.60 -0.17
CA VAL A 14 -1.25 -8.06 -0.18
C VAL A 14 -1.40 -8.57 -1.61
N ALA A 15 -0.50 -9.47 -2.03
CA ALA A 15 -0.60 -10.22 -3.27
C ALA A 15 -1.22 -11.61 -3.01
N LYS A 16 -1.94 -12.14 -3.99
CA LYS A 16 -2.53 -13.49 -3.92
C LYS A 16 -1.94 -14.37 -5.01
N GLU A 17 -1.16 -15.37 -4.61
CA GLU A 17 -0.53 -16.34 -5.52
C GLU A 17 -0.92 -17.75 -5.07
N ASN A 18 -1.37 -18.60 -5.99
CA ASN A 18 -1.76 -19.99 -5.69
C ASN A 18 -2.74 -20.13 -4.50
N ARG A 19 -3.66 -19.17 -4.36
CA ARG A 19 -4.62 -19.04 -3.23
C ARG A 19 -4.00 -18.70 -1.86
N ILE A 20 -2.70 -18.45 -1.80
CA ILE A 20 -1.98 -17.99 -0.61
C ILE A 20 -1.82 -16.47 -0.68
N LEU A 21 -1.89 -15.81 0.48
CA LEU A 21 -1.71 -14.36 0.61
C LEU A 21 -0.28 -14.04 1.06
N TYR A 22 0.36 -13.12 0.37
CA TYR A 22 1.72 -12.65 0.68
C TYR A 22 1.73 -11.13 0.88
N PRO A 23 2.35 -10.61 1.94
CA PRO A 23 2.49 -9.17 2.12
C PRO A 23 3.43 -8.61 1.04
N THR A 24 3.00 -7.53 0.38
CA THR A 24 3.88 -6.79 -0.53
C THR A 24 4.82 -5.89 0.26
N ASP A 25 5.88 -5.37 -0.36
CA ASP A 25 6.77 -4.43 0.33
C ASP A 25 6.05 -3.12 0.71
N LEU A 26 5.11 -2.66 -0.12
CA LEU A 26 4.20 -1.57 0.24
C LEU A 26 3.39 -1.92 1.50
N GLY A 27 2.82 -3.14 1.56
CA GLY A 27 2.08 -3.62 2.72
C GLY A 27 2.92 -3.65 3.99
N LYS A 28 4.17 -4.12 3.91
CA LYS A 28 5.12 -4.15 5.03
C LYS A 28 5.44 -2.74 5.51
N ILE A 29 5.80 -1.83 4.61
CA ILE A 29 6.15 -0.44 4.95
C ILE A 29 4.97 0.28 5.60
N VAL A 30 3.77 0.14 5.03
CA VAL A 30 2.56 0.73 5.62
C VAL A 30 2.27 0.12 6.98
N ASN A 31 2.39 -1.20 7.13
CA ASN A 31 2.21 -1.87 8.41
C ASN A 31 3.23 -1.42 9.47
N GLU A 32 4.48 -1.18 9.10
CA GLU A 32 5.52 -0.65 9.98
C GLU A 32 5.20 0.78 10.44
N ILE A 33 4.77 1.65 9.52
CA ILE A 33 4.32 3.01 9.84
C ILE A 33 3.13 2.94 10.81
N MET A 34 2.13 2.13 10.49
CA MET A 34 0.92 2.01 11.31
C MET A 34 1.22 1.47 12.71
N THR A 35 2.03 0.42 12.82
CA THR A 35 2.45 -0.16 14.11
C THR A 35 3.30 0.82 14.93
N LYS A 36 4.16 1.60 14.27
CA LYS A 36 5.07 2.54 14.94
C LYS A 36 4.38 3.79 15.45
N TYR A 37 3.47 4.36 14.66
CA TYR A 37 2.85 5.66 14.96
C TYR A 37 1.43 5.56 15.49
N PHE A 38 0.73 4.45 15.25
CA PHE A 38 -0.66 4.23 15.65
C PHE A 38 -0.87 2.88 16.38
N PRO A 39 -0.02 2.51 17.37
CA PRO A 39 -0.05 1.20 18.00
C PRO A 39 -1.40 0.86 18.65
N GLU A 40 -2.07 1.84 19.26
CA GLU A 40 -3.36 1.64 19.90
C GLU A 40 -4.50 1.35 18.91
N ILE A 41 -4.40 1.83 17.67
CA ILE A 41 -5.44 1.68 16.65
C ILE A 41 -5.32 0.33 15.93
N VAL A 42 -4.08 -0.11 15.69
CA VAL A 42 -3.82 -1.41 15.05
C VAL A 42 -3.86 -2.58 16.03
N ASP A 43 -4.08 -2.31 17.30
CA ASP A 43 -4.24 -3.33 18.32
C ASP A 43 -5.52 -4.15 18.08
N LEU A 44 -5.40 -5.48 18.23
CA LEU A 44 -6.52 -6.40 18.04
C LEU A 44 -7.62 -6.17 19.08
N THR A 45 -7.24 -5.81 20.31
CA THR A 45 -8.18 -5.52 21.41
C THR A 45 -8.98 -4.26 21.11
N PHE A 46 -8.32 -3.22 20.58
CA PHE A 46 -9.00 -2.00 20.16
C PHE A 46 -10.03 -2.29 19.07
N THR A 47 -9.65 -3.03 18.02
CA THR A 47 -10.55 -3.35 16.91
C THR A 47 -11.74 -4.20 17.38
N ALA A 48 -11.52 -5.16 18.28
CA ALA A 48 -12.61 -5.94 18.86
C ALA A 48 -13.58 -5.09 19.70
N SER A 49 -13.04 -4.16 20.51
CA SER A 49 -13.85 -3.27 21.34
C SER A 49 -14.68 -2.26 20.52
N LEU A 50 -14.24 -1.91 19.31
CA LEU A 50 -14.98 -1.01 18.44
C LEU A 50 -16.25 -1.65 17.90
N GLU A 51 -16.18 -2.92 17.46
CA GLU A 51 -17.35 -3.66 16.98
C GLU A 51 -18.40 -3.79 18.09
N GLU A 52 -17.98 -4.12 19.33
CA GLU A 52 -18.88 -4.17 20.50
C GLU A 52 -19.57 -2.80 20.77
N ARG A 53 -18.82 -1.71 20.65
CA ARG A 53 -19.39 -0.35 20.77
C ARG A 53 -20.37 -0.02 19.64
N MET A 54 -20.19 -0.58 18.44
CA MET A 54 -21.13 -0.40 17.33
C MET A 54 -22.43 -1.16 17.59
N ASP A 55 -22.34 -2.37 18.14
CA ASP A 55 -23.52 -3.15 18.56
C ASP A 55 -24.30 -2.40 19.66
N ASP A 56 -23.61 -1.83 20.65
CA ASP A 56 -24.26 -1.03 21.70
C ASP A 56 -24.96 0.24 21.16
N ILE A 57 -24.48 0.81 20.05
CA ILE A 57 -25.18 1.89 19.34
C ILE A 57 -26.44 1.36 18.66
N GLU A 58 -26.35 0.22 17.97
CA GLU A 58 -27.48 -0.41 17.28
C GLU A 58 -28.60 -0.75 18.27
N GLU A 59 -28.25 -1.25 19.45
CA GLU A 59 -29.19 -1.55 20.53
C GLU A 59 -29.68 -0.30 21.30
N GLY A 60 -29.16 0.89 20.97
CA GLY A 60 -29.56 2.15 21.59
C GLY A 60 -29.04 2.37 23.01
N LYS A 61 -28.06 1.57 23.47
CA LYS A 61 -27.42 1.71 24.78
C LYS A 61 -26.47 2.90 24.84
N VAL A 62 -25.85 3.24 23.71
CA VAL A 62 -24.83 4.30 23.63
C VAL A 62 -25.16 5.28 22.51
N TYR A 63 -24.92 6.57 22.74
CA TYR A 63 -25.10 7.60 21.73
C TYR A 63 -23.91 7.60 20.75
N TRP A 64 -24.16 7.40 19.46
CA TRP A 64 -23.08 7.24 18.47
C TRP A 64 -22.06 8.40 18.45
N LYS A 65 -22.49 9.65 18.68
CA LYS A 65 -21.55 10.78 18.68
C LYS A 65 -20.56 10.72 19.82
N SER A 66 -20.93 10.18 20.99
CA SER A 66 -19.97 10.05 22.09
C SER A 66 -18.89 9.04 21.73
N VAL A 67 -19.26 7.91 21.11
CA VAL A 67 -18.29 6.91 20.63
C VAL A 67 -17.31 7.52 19.61
N VAL A 68 -17.82 8.32 18.67
CA VAL A 68 -16.96 9.01 17.68
C VAL A 68 -16.06 10.04 18.35
N ASP A 69 -16.57 10.86 19.27
CA ASP A 69 -15.79 11.87 19.99
C ASP A 69 -14.69 11.24 20.84
N ASP A 70 -15.01 10.14 21.54
CA ASP A 70 -14.09 9.42 22.41
C ASP A 70 -12.94 8.78 21.63
N PHE A 71 -13.18 8.38 20.38
CA PHE A 71 -12.13 7.94 19.47
C PHE A 71 -11.35 9.10 18.87
N TYR A 72 -12.04 10.11 18.35
CA TYR A 72 -11.43 11.12 17.48
C TYR A 72 -10.52 12.09 18.24
N LYS A 73 -10.89 12.50 19.46
CA LYS A 73 -10.10 13.44 20.27
C LYS A 73 -8.68 12.93 20.58
N PRO A 74 -8.48 11.70 21.10
CA PRO A 74 -7.13 11.18 21.27
C PRO A 74 -6.46 10.90 19.91
N PHE A 75 -7.21 10.40 18.93
CA PHE A 75 -6.68 10.12 17.59
C PHE A 75 -6.09 11.35 16.92
N SER A 76 -6.73 12.51 16.99
CA SER A 76 -6.26 13.74 16.32
C SER A 76 -4.89 14.18 16.84
N VAL A 77 -4.64 14.02 18.13
CA VAL A 77 -3.32 14.30 18.75
C VAL A 77 -2.25 13.34 18.22
N VAL A 78 -2.57 12.05 18.13
CA VAL A 78 -1.65 11.05 17.56
C VAL A 78 -1.38 11.34 16.08
N LEU A 79 -2.40 11.72 15.32
CA LEU A 79 -2.30 12.05 13.90
C LEU A 79 -1.38 13.25 13.66
N GLU A 80 -1.54 14.34 14.42
CA GLU A 80 -0.65 15.51 14.31
C GLU A 80 0.81 15.15 14.61
N ASN A 81 1.04 14.34 15.65
CA ASN A 81 2.37 13.84 16.00
C ASN A 81 2.97 12.93 14.91
N ALA A 82 2.14 12.10 14.28
CA ALA A 82 2.56 11.22 13.19
C ALA A 82 2.92 12.03 11.94
N GLN A 83 2.11 13.02 11.56
CA GLN A 83 2.34 13.91 10.43
C GLN A 83 3.74 14.56 10.49
N GLN A 84 4.11 15.10 11.64
CA GLN A 84 5.42 15.74 11.84
C GLN A 84 6.61 14.77 11.76
N LYS A 85 6.38 13.48 12.07
CA LYS A 85 7.44 12.47 12.15
C LYS A 85 7.55 11.62 10.88
N ILE A 86 6.48 11.51 10.09
CA ILE A 86 6.39 10.68 8.87
C ILE A 86 7.02 11.35 7.65
N ASP A 87 7.17 12.68 7.62
CA ASP A 87 7.83 13.43 6.53
C ASP A 87 9.29 13.01 6.24
N LYS A 88 9.86 12.09 7.02
CA LYS A 88 11.21 11.53 6.84
C LYS A 88 11.24 10.07 6.39
N VAL A 89 10.10 9.43 6.14
CA VAL A 89 10.06 8.03 5.70
C VAL A 89 10.18 7.98 4.18
N GLU A 90 11.41 7.90 3.69
CA GLU A 90 11.69 7.52 2.31
C GLU A 90 11.27 6.05 2.13
N VAL A 91 10.19 5.83 1.38
CA VAL A 91 9.82 4.49 0.91
C VAL A 91 10.98 4.01 0.04
N PRO A 92 11.72 2.94 0.41
CA PRO A 92 12.81 2.44 -0.41
C PRO A 92 12.26 2.09 -1.79
N GLU A 93 12.75 2.76 -2.82
CA GLU A 93 12.34 2.46 -4.18
C GLU A 93 12.91 1.09 -4.54
N GLU A 94 12.06 0.14 -4.96
CA GLU A 94 12.48 -1.22 -5.33
C GLU A 94 13.47 -1.11 -6.51
N VAL A 95 14.76 -1.38 -6.25
CA VAL A 95 15.81 -1.28 -7.25
C VAL A 95 15.70 -2.46 -8.20
N SER A 96 15.48 -2.18 -9.49
CA SER A 96 15.49 -3.19 -10.53
C SER A 96 16.90 -3.46 -11.05
N ASP A 97 17.11 -4.64 -11.66
CA ASP A 97 18.34 -4.96 -12.39
C ASP A 97 18.47 -4.20 -13.72
N VAL A 98 17.49 -3.36 -14.07
CA VAL A 98 17.49 -2.61 -15.32
C VAL A 98 18.36 -1.37 -15.17
N VAL A 99 19.47 -1.33 -15.90
CA VAL A 99 20.36 -0.17 -15.96
C VAL A 99 19.74 0.95 -16.81
N CYS A 100 19.75 2.17 -16.29
CA CYS A 100 19.33 3.35 -17.02
C CYS A 100 20.29 3.65 -18.17
N GLU A 101 19.79 3.60 -19.41
CA GLU A 101 20.57 3.86 -20.64
C GLU A 101 21.16 5.27 -20.72
N LYS A 102 20.67 6.23 -19.93
CA LYS A 102 21.14 7.62 -19.96
C LYS A 102 22.22 7.96 -18.95
N CYS A 103 22.27 7.26 -17.82
CA CYS A 103 23.21 7.60 -16.73
C CYS A 103 23.88 6.40 -16.07
N GLY A 104 23.57 5.17 -16.47
CA GLY A 104 24.19 3.96 -15.96
C GLY A 104 23.76 3.53 -14.55
N ARG A 105 22.83 4.24 -13.90
CA ARG A 105 22.29 3.86 -12.58
C ARG A 105 21.19 2.80 -12.72
N ASN A 106 21.05 1.90 -11.76
CA ASN A 106 19.91 0.97 -11.72
C ASN A 106 18.61 1.74 -11.57
N MET A 107 17.64 1.41 -12.42
CA MET A 107 16.30 1.99 -12.39
C MET A 107 15.53 1.42 -11.20
N VAL A 108 14.57 2.20 -10.70
CA VAL A 108 13.74 1.85 -9.57
C VAL A 108 12.28 1.69 -9.99
N VAL A 109 11.52 0.83 -9.32
CA VAL A 109 10.09 0.67 -9.58
C VAL A 109 9.33 1.79 -8.86
N LYS A 110 8.55 2.55 -9.62
CA LYS A 110 7.62 3.57 -9.14
C LYS A 110 6.19 3.21 -9.49
N LEU A 111 5.25 3.69 -8.68
CA LEU A 111 3.82 3.51 -8.91
C LEU A 111 3.22 4.79 -9.50
N ALA A 112 2.54 4.68 -10.65
CA ALA A 112 1.71 5.74 -11.21
C ALA A 112 0.24 5.31 -11.22
N LYS A 113 -0.67 6.26 -11.54
CA LYS A 113 -2.10 5.97 -11.76
C LYS A 113 -2.33 4.87 -12.80
N THR A 114 -1.41 4.72 -13.75
CA THR A 114 -1.47 3.75 -14.85
C THR A 114 -0.80 2.41 -14.53
N GLY A 115 -0.30 2.21 -13.30
CA GLY A 115 0.43 1.00 -12.90
C GLY A 115 1.89 1.25 -12.56
N LYS A 116 2.62 0.17 -12.31
CA LYS A 116 4.05 0.22 -11.97
C LYS A 116 4.90 0.52 -13.21
N PHE A 117 5.94 1.32 -13.05
CA PHE A 117 6.90 1.66 -14.10
C PHE A 117 8.30 1.79 -13.52
N LEU A 118 9.33 1.61 -14.34
CA LEU A 118 10.70 1.87 -13.97
C LEU A 118 11.02 3.36 -14.14
N ALA A 119 11.63 3.98 -13.15
CA ALA A 119 12.12 5.35 -13.21
C ALA A 119 13.61 5.39 -12.89
N CYS A 120 14.34 6.33 -13.49
CA CYS A 120 15.70 6.59 -13.09
C CYS A 120 15.73 7.31 -11.73
N PRO A 121 16.54 6.86 -10.74
CA PRO A 121 16.63 7.52 -9.43
C PRO A 121 17.29 8.90 -9.51
N GLY A 122 18.01 9.20 -10.60
CA GLY A 122 18.67 10.50 -10.81
C GLY A 122 17.75 11.67 -11.19
N PHE A 123 16.45 11.62 -10.91
CA PHE A 123 15.56 12.78 -11.15
C PHE A 123 15.94 13.94 -10.20
N PRO A 124 15.98 15.21 -10.65
CA PRO A 124 15.53 15.73 -11.94
C PRO A 124 16.57 15.69 -13.07
N GLU A 125 17.83 15.36 -12.78
CA GLU A 125 18.95 15.34 -13.74
C GLU A 125 18.76 14.30 -14.85
N CYS A 126 18.11 13.17 -14.54
CA CYS A 126 17.80 12.10 -15.47
C CYS A 126 16.32 11.70 -15.36
N ARG A 127 15.53 12.12 -16.34
CA ARG A 127 14.07 11.88 -16.42
C ARG A 127 13.69 10.59 -17.15
N ASN A 128 14.61 9.62 -17.23
CA ASN A 128 14.36 8.39 -17.97
C ASN A 128 13.34 7.51 -17.22
N THR A 129 12.32 7.04 -17.94
CA THR A 129 11.33 6.09 -17.42
C THR A 129 11.09 4.98 -18.44
N LYS A 130 10.76 3.77 -17.97
CA LYS A 130 10.42 2.61 -18.81
C LYS A 130 9.17 1.93 -18.28
N PRO A 131 8.25 1.47 -19.14
CA PRO A 131 7.13 0.64 -18.69
C PRO A 131 7.63 -0.72 -18.19
N ILE A 132 6.99 -1.27 -17.17
CA ILE A 132 7.21 -2.67 -16.77
C ILE A 132 6.33 -3.52 -17.67
N ILE A 133 6.96 -4.27 -18.58
CA ILE A 133 6.26 -5.18 -19.49
C ILE A 133 6.19 -6.55 -18.81
N VAL A 134 5.01 -6.93 -18.32
CA VAL A 134 4.78 -8.29 -17.82
C VAL A 134 4.59 -9.20 -19.03
N LYS A 135 5.62 -9.99 -19.33
CA LYS A 135 5.56 -10.99 -20.39
C LYS A 135 4.67 -12.15 -19.93
N THR A 136 3.60 -12.43 -20.67
CA THR A 136 2.67 -13.52 -20.32
C THR A 136 3.23 -14.92 -20.63
N GLY A 137 4.40 -15.01 -21.29
CA GLY A 137 5.01 -16.27 -21.71
C GLY A 137 4.25 -16.97 -22.85
N VAL A 138 3.13 -16.42 -23.31
CA VAL A 138 2.31 -16.97 -24.40
C VAL A 138 2.74 -16.33 -25.72
N SER A 139 3.14 -17.17 -26.67
CA SER A 139 3.39 -16.74 -28.04
C SER A 139 2.07 -16.53 -28.77
N CYS A 140 1.96 -15.43 -29.52
CA CYS A 140 0.77 -15.07 -30.27
C CYS A 140 0.50 -16.14 -31.34
N PRO A 141 -0.65 -16.83 -31.32
CA PRO A 141 -0.96 -17.88 -32.27
C PRO A 141 -1.16 -17.37 -33.70
N LYS A 142 -1.25 -16.05 -33.92
CA LYS A 142 -1.42 -15.44 -35.26
C LYS A 142 -0.11 -14.97 -35.91
N CYS A 143 0.88 -14.55 -35.12
CA CYS A 143 2.10 -13.96 -35.67
C CYS A 143 3.39 -14.41 -34.98
N GLY A 144 3.31 -15.30 -33.97
CA GLY A 144 4.46 -15.79 -33.23
C GLY A 144 5.12 -14.79 -32.28
N GLY A 145 4.67 -13.53 -32.25
CA GLY A 145 5.18 -12.51 -31.31
C GLY A 145 4.75 -12.77 -29.86
N GLU A 146 5.55 -12.35 -28.88
CA GLU A 146 5.19 -12.50 -27.46
C GLU A 146 3.98 -11.64 -27.08
N ILE A 147 2.98 -12.25 -26.41
CA ILE A 147 1.84 -11.52 -25.85
C ILE A 147 2.27 -10.85 -24.54
N ILE A 148 1.96 -9.56 -24.42
CA ILE A 148 2.22 -8.74 -23.23
C ILE A 148 0.89 -8.33 -22.61
N GLU A 149 0.81 -8.38 -21.28
CA GLU A 149 -0.33 -7.83 -20.54
C GLU A 149 -0.12 -6.32 -20.37
N LYS A 150 -1.16 -5.52 -20.61
CA LYS A 150 -1.10 -4.06 -20.61
C LYS A 150 -1.70 -3.48 -19.35
#